data_AF-M5U0W2-F1
#
_entry.id   AF-M5U0W2-F1
#
_cell.length_a   1.000
_cell.length_b   1.000
_cell.length_c   1.000
_cell.angle_alpha   90.00
_cell.angle_beta   90.00
_cell.angle_gamma   90.00
#
_symmetry.space_group_name_H-M   'P 1'
#
loop_
_entity.id
_entity.type
_entity.pdbx_description
1 polymer ?
#
loop_
_entity_poly.entity_id
_entity_poly.type
_entity_poly.pdbx_seq_one_letter_code
_entity_poly.pdbx_strand_id
1 'polypeptide(L)'
;MKYEIDLPADLQQCLSARASETGQDVVHLIQLAVTRFVAEEVGTDGDDAQWTQAKDDRRCELIDREIAGTISVPELTELAGLQKLAERHFDEIASPPMEEALKLHKRLLSQPDA
;
A
#
# COMPACT_ATOMS: atom_id res chain seq x y z
N MET A 1 0.21 -10.71 -22.01
CA MET A 1 1.57 -10.75 -22.57
C MET A 1 2.20 -12.08 -22.19
N LYS A 2 2.91 -12.75 -23.10
CA LYS A 2 3.68 -13.95 -22.80
C LYS A 2 5.15 -13.53 -22.71
N TYR A 3 5.81 -13.89 -21.62
CA TYR A 3 7.23 -13.65 -21.42
C TYR A 3 7.93 -15.01 -21.41
N GLU A 4 8.94 -15.15 -22.26
CA GLU A 4 9.83 -16.31 -22.24
C GLU A 4 11.02 -15.94 -21.36
N ILE A 5 11.23 -16.72 -20.30
CA ILE A 5 12.31 -16.51 -19.33
C ILE A 5 13.16 -17.76 -19.33
N ASP A 6 14.42 -17.61 -19.72
CA ASP A 6 15.40 -18.70 -19.64
C ASP A 6 15.87 -18.86 -18.19
N LEU A 7 15.33 -19.87 -17.53
CA LEU A 7 15.70 -20.22 -16.16
C LEU A 7 16.85 -21.25 -16.16
N PRO A 8 17.87 -21.07 -15.32
CA PRO A 8 18.86 -22.10 -15.01
C PRO A 8 18.24 -23.46 -14.65
N ALA A 9 18.88 -24.55 -15.07
CA ALA A 9 18.33 -25.92 -14.96
C ALA A 9 18.07 -26.36 -13.51
N ASP A 10 18.91 -25.91 -12.58
CA ASP A 10 18.76 -26.09 -11.14
C ASP A 10 17.50 -25.39 -10.60
N LEU A 11 17.24 -24.15 -11.02
CA LEU A 11 16.05 -23.40 -10.62
C LEU A 11 14.76 -24.01 -11.20
N GLN A 12 14.80 -24.49 -12.45
CA GLN A 12 13.66 -25.22 -13.04
C GLN A 12 13.33 -26.48 -12.25
N GLN A 13 14.34 -27.23 -11.83
CA GLN A 13 14.18 -28.46 -11.05
C GLN A 13 13.60 -28.16 -9.66
N CYS A 14 14.10 -27.13 -8.98
CA CYS A 14 13.57 -26.69 -7.69
C CYS A 14 12.11 -26.23 -7.78
N LEU A 15 11.76 -25.43 -8.79
CA LEU A 15 10.39 -24.96 -8.99
C LEU A 15 9.43 -26.11 -9.28
N SER A 16 9.85 -27.07 -10.11
CA SER A 16 9.04 -28.24 -10.46
C SER A 16 8.82 -29.18 -9.26
N ALA A 17 9.84 -29.39 -8.43
CA ALA A 17 9.73 -30.15 -7.19
C ALA A 17 8.73 -29.47 -6.23
N ARG A 18 8.87 -28.17 -6.04
CA ARG A 18 8.01 -27.39 -5.15
C ARG A 18 6.56 -27.31 -5.63
N ALA A 19 6.35 -27.21 -6.95
CA ALA A 19 5.04 -27.30 -7.59
C ALA A 19 4.35 -28.65 -7.29
N SER A 20 5.11 -29.74 -7.36
CA SER A 20 4.63 -31.09 -7.06
C SER A 20 4.25 -31.26 -5.58
N GLU A 21 5.00 -30.66 -4.66
CA GLU A 21 4.73 -30.71 -3.21
C GLU A 21 3.51 -29.89 -2.80
N THR A 22 3.31 -28.73 -3.43
CA THR A 22 2.25 -27.77 -3.06
C THR A 22 0.97 -27.94 -3.89
N GLY A 23 1.02 -28.71 -4.98
CA GLY A 23 -0.07 -28.82 -5.95
C GLY A 23 -0.31 -27.54 -6.76
N GLN A 24 0.63 -26.59 -6.71
CA GLN A 24 0.54 -25.31 -7.41
C GLN A 24 1.27 -25.36 -8.75
N ASP A 25 0.86 -24.51 -9.68
CA ASP A 25 1.53 -24.39 -10.99
C ASP A 25 2.87 -23.64 -10.88
N VAL A 26 3.84 -24.02 -11.71
CA VAL A 26 5.17 -23.39 -11.76
C VAL A 26 5.07 -21.90 -12.09
N VAL A 27 4.15 -21.52 -12.99
CA VAL A 27 3.92 -20.11 -13.33
C VAL A 27 3.43 -19.33 -12.11
N HIS A 28 2.56 -19.93 -11.31
CA HIS A 28 2.06 -19.29 -10.09
C HIS A 28 3.18 -19.07 -9.06
N LEU A 29 4.08 -20.05 -8.91
CA LEU A 29 5.25 -19.91 -8.03
C LEU A 29 6.22 -18.81 -8.52
N ILE A 30 6.42 -18.70 -9.83
CA ILE A 30 7.23 -17.62 -10.42
C ILE A 30 6.58 -16.27 -10.17
N GLN A 31 5.27 -16.14 -10.42
CA GLN A 31 4.53 -14.91 -10.16
C GLN A 31 4.61 -14.50 -8.68
N LEU A 32 4.44 -15.44 -7.77
CA LEU A 32 4.55 -15.19 -6.33
C LEU A 32 5.95 -14.74 -5.94
N ALA A 33 6.99 -15.40 -6.45
CA ALA A 33 8.39 -15.05 -6.19
C ALA A 33 8.74 -13.66 -6.73
N VAL A 34 8.33 -13.34 -7.97
CA VAL A 34 8.54 -12.02 -8.57
C VAL A 34 7.80 -10.95 -7.79
N THR A 35 6.53 -11.19 -7.40
CA THR A 35 5.74 -10.23 -6.62
C THR A 35 6.41 -9.94 -5.28
N ARG A 36 6.89 -10.99 -4.61
CA ARG A 36 7.59 -10.86 -3.33
C ARG A 36 8.94 -10.14 -3.48
N PHE A 37 9.73 -10.53 -4.47
CA PHE A 37 11.03 -9.91 -4.75
C PHE A 37 10.87 -8.43 -5.11
N VAL A 38 9.89 -8.09 -5.96
CA VAL A 38 9.59 -6.69 -6.27
C VAL A 38 9.17 -5.95 -5.00
N ALA A 39 8.31 -6.52 -4.16
CA ALA A 39 7.93 -5.87 -2.90
C ALA A 39 9.10 -5.70 -1.90
N GLU A 40 10.10 -6.57 -1.95
CA GLU A 40 11.23 -6.63 -1.00
C GLU A 40 12.45 -5.81 -1.47
N GLU A 41 12.77 -5.83 -2.78
CA GLU A 41 13.94 -5.15 -3.37
C GLU A 41 13.59 -3.82 -4.02
N VAL A 42 12.42 -3.72 -4.67
CA VAL A 42 11.79 -2.44 -4.96
C VAL A 42 10.97 -2.13 -3.72
N GLY A 43 11.68 -1.80 -2.62
CA GLY A 43 11.04 -1.22 -1.46
C GLY A 43 9.99 -0.25 -1.97
N THR A 44 8.74 -0.44 -1.56
CA THR A 44 7.68 0.47 -1.99
C THR A 44 7.99 1.92 -1.57
N ASP A 45 9.06 2.12 -0.79
CA ASP A 45 9.83 3.34 -0.51
C ASP A 45 10.62 3.95 -1.70
N GLY A 46 10.13 3.80 -2.94
CA GLY A 46 10.40 4.84 -3.92
C GLY A 46 9.71 6.14 -3.48
N ASP A 47 10.10 7.29 -4.01
CA ASP A 47 9.42 8.61 -3.80
C ASP A 47 7.86 8.54 -3.90
N ASP A 48 7.32 7.47 -4.49
CA ASP A 48 5.92 7.10 -4.53
C ASP A 48 5.27 6.69 -3.18
N ALA A 49 6.00 6.19 -2.18
CA ALA A 49 5.41 5.90 -0.86
C ALA A 49 5.30 7.12 0.06
N GLN A 50 6.18 8.11 -0.10
CA GLN A 50 6.17 9.28 0.78
C GLN A 50 4.97 10.18 0.44
N TRP A 51 4.18 10.53 1.45
CA TRP A 51 3.12 11.52 1.28
C TRP A 51 3.73 12.91 1.09
N THR A 52 3.32 13.60 0.03
CA THR A 52 3.84 14.94 -0.35
C THR A 52 2.68 15.89 -0.66
N GLN A 53 2.94 17.19 -0.59
CA GLN A 53 1.91 18.20 -0.92
C GLN A 53 1.40 18.04 -2.36
N ALA A 54 2.27 17.74 -3.32
CA ALA A 54 1.88 17.52 -4.70
C ALA A 54 0.89 16.34 -4.87
N LYS A 55 1.01 15.29 -4.04
CA LYS A 55 0.06 14.17 -4.01
C LYS A 55 -1.26 14.55 -3.35
N ASP A 56 -1.22 15.40 -2.33
CA ASP A 56 -2.43 15.94 -1.70
C ASP A 56 -3.21 16.84 -2.66
N ASP A 57 -2.51 17.73 -3.37
CA ASP A 57 -3.10 18.61 -4.39
C ASP A 57 -3.74 17.77 -5.50
N ARG A 58 -3.02 16.75 -6.00
CA ARG A 58 -3.53 15.81 -7.01
C ARG A 58 -4.76 15.05 -6.50
N ARG A 59 -4.75 14.59 -5.25
CA ARG A 59 -5.92 13.93 -4.64
C ARG A 59 -7.13 14.87 -4.62
N CYS A 60 -6.95 16.14 -4.24
CA CYS A 60 -8.03 17.13 -4.22
C CYS A 60 -8.62 17.34 -5.63
N GLU A 61 -7.78 17.49 -6.65
CA GLU A 61 -8.24 17.62 -8.04
C GLU A 61 -9.07 16.41 -8.52
N LEU A 62 -8.70 15.20 -8.09
CA LEU A 62 -9.42 13.98 -8.44
C LEU A 62 -10.75 13.88 -7.69
N ILE A 63 -10.79 14.26 -6.42
CA ILE A 63 -12.04 14.35 -5.64
C ILE A 63 -12.99 15.36 -6.29
N ASP A 64 -12.49 16.54 -6.68
CA ASP A 64 -13.31 17.54 -7.37
C ASP A 64 -13.89 16.99 -8.69
N ARG A 65 -13.09 16.23 -9.44
CA ARG A 65 -13.54 15.57 -10.67
C ARG A 65 -14.54 14.44 -10.43
N GLU A 66 -14.40 13.70 -9.33
CA GLU A 66 -15.35 12.67 -8.89
C GLU A 66 -16.69 13.31 -8.51
N ILE A 67 -16.66 14.38 -7.71
CA ILE A 67 -17.85 15.16 -7.32
C ILE A 67 -18.54 15.75 -8.56
N ALA A 68 -17.77 16.25 -9.52
CA ALA A 68 -18.29 16.77 -10.78
C ALA A 68 -18.81 15.66 -11.72
N GLY A 69 -18.60 14.37 -11.40
CA GLY A 69 -18.98 13.23 -12.23
C GLY A 69 -18.18 13.10 -13.54
N THR A 70 -17.01 13.74 -13.60
CA THR A 70 -16.13 13.79 -14.79
C THR A 70 -14.92 12.87 -14.70
N ILE A 71 -14.74 12.18 -13.57
CA ILE A 71 -13.61 11.29 -13.34
C ILE A 71 -13.69 10.02 -14.20
N SER A 72 -12.55 9.60 -14.73
CA SER A 72 -12.42 8.37 -15.49
C SER A 72 -12.07 7.16 -14.59
N VAL A 73 -12.27 5.95 -15.11
CA VAL A 73 -11.90 4.69 -14.41
C VAL A 73 -10.42 4.62 -13.99
N PRO A 74 -9.43 5.00 -14.83
CA PRO A 74 -8.04 5.02 -14.37
C PRO A 74 -7.80 6.07 -13.28
N GLU A 75 -8.44 7.23 -13.36
CA GLU A 75 -8.34 8.28 -12.33
C GLU A 75 -8.98 7.87 -11.00
N LEU A 76 -10.06 7.08 -11.02
CA LEU A 76 -10.63 6.47 -9.81
C LEU A 76 -9.65 5.48 -9.16
N THR A 77 -8.90 4.75 -9.98
CA THR A 77 -7.87 3.82 -9.49
C THR A 77 -6.70 4.58 -8.87
N GLU A 78 -6.29 5.68 -9.50
CA GLU A 78 -5.29 6.62 -8.98
C GLU A 78 -5.74 7.21 -7.63
N LEU A 79 -6.98 7.71 -7.57
CA LEU A 79 -7.57 8.27 -6.35
C LEU A 79 -7.61 7.24 -5.22
N ALA A 80 -8.02 6.00 -5.50
CA ALA A 80 -8.02 4.93 -4.50
C ALA A 80 -6.61 4.60 -3.97
N GLY A 81 -5.59 4.70 -4.83
CA GLY A 81 -4.19 4.56 -4.42
C GLY A 81 -3.73 5.70 -3.51
N LEU A 82 -4.02 6.94 -3.89
CA LEU A 82 -3.69 8.13 -3.09
C LEU A 82 -4.44 8.15 -1.75
N GLN A 83 -5.69 7.71 -1.71
CA GLN A 83 -6.48 7.62 -0.48
C GLN A 83 -5.81 6.71 0.55
N LYS A 84 -5.36 5.51 0.14
CA LYS A 84 -4.67 4.56 1.01
C LYS A 84 -3.32 5.07 1.50
N LEU A 85 -2.60 5.81 0.66
CA LEU A 85 -1.34 6.44 1.05
C LEU A 85 -1.58 7.50 2.12
N ALA A 86 -2.61 8.33 1.92
CA ALA A 86 -3.01 9.37 2.85
C ALA A 86 -3.40 8.79 4.21
N GLU A 87 -4.24 7.76 4.22
CA GLU A 87 -4.68 7.06 5.44
C GLU A 87 -3.47 6.58 6.25
N ARG A 88 -2.52 5.89 5.61
CA ARG A 88 -1.31 5.42 6.29
C ARG A 88 -0.49 6.58 6.88
N HIS A 89 -0.28 7.63 6.10
CA HIS A 89 0.49 8.80 6.55
C HIS A 89 -0.20 9.52 7.72
N PHE A 90 -1.52 9.70 7.65
CA PHE A 90 -2.27 10.34 8.72
C PHE A 90 -2.40 9.44 9.95
N ASP A 91 -2.49 8.11 9.83
CA ASP A 91 -2.48 7.20 10.97
C ASP A 91 -1.14 7.28 11.75
N GLU A 92 -0.02 7.41 11.02
CA GLU A 92 1.32 7.60 11.59
C GLU A 92 1.45 8.95 12.31
N ILE A 93 0.93 10.04 11.72
CA ILE A 93 1.02 11.40 12.29
C ILE A 93 -0.02 11.65 13.38
N ALA A 94 -1.25 11.18 13.18
CA ALA A 94 -2.41 11.49 14.00
C ALA A 94 -2.57 10.53 15.18
N SER A 95 -1.74 9.49 15.32
CA SER A 95 -1.62 8.76 16.58
C SER A 95 -1.19 9.76 17.66
N PRO A 96 -2.11 10.25 18.53
CA PRO A 96 -1.69 11.15 19.58
C PRO A 96 -0.77 10.34 20.49
N PRO A 97 0.32 10.92 21.03
CA PRO A 97 1.04 10.27 22.09
C PRO A 97 0.02 9.95 23.18
N MET A 98 -0.22 8.67 23.41
CA MET A 98 -1.29 8.18 24.29
C MET A 98 -1.16 8.77 25.70
N GLU A 99 0.04 9.17 26.09
CA GLU A 99 0.30 9.96 27.30
C GLU A 99 -0.44 11.31 27.36
N GLU A 100 -0.48 12.07 26.27
CA GLU A 100 -1.17 13.37 26.24
C GLU A 100 -2.69 13.19 26.25
N ALA A 101 -3.20 12.17 25.55
CA ALA A 101 -4.61 11.78 25.62
C ALA A 101 -5.01 11.34 27.04
N LEU A 102 -4.14 10.58 27.74
CA LEU A 102 -4.35 10.17 29.13
C LEU A 102 -4.26 11.35 30.12
N LYS A 103 -3.35 12.31 29.90
CA LYS A 103 -3.26 13.55 30.69
C LYS A 103 -4.52 14.39 30.52
N LEU A 104 -5.02 14.55 29.29
CA LEU A 104 -6.27 15.24 29.00
C LEU A 104 -7.45 14.54 29.67
N HIS A 105 -7.55 13.22 29.57
CA HIS A 105 -8.60 12.44 30.23
C HIS A 105 -8.60 12.63 31.75
N LYS A 106 -7.42 12.54 32.39
CA LYS A 106 -7.28 12.80 33.83
C LYS A 106 -7.70 14.22 34.21
N ARG A 107 -7.34 15.22 33.39
CA ARG A 107 -7.68 16.63 33.63
C ARG A 107 -9.19 16.88 33.50
N LEU A 108 -9.84 16.28 32.50
CA LEU A 108 -11.29 16.36 32.30
C LEU A 108 -12.06 15.68 33.44
N LEU A 109 -11.59 14.53 33.93
CA LEU A 109 -12.19 13.88 35.12
C LEU A 109 -11.97 14.66 36.42
N SER A 110 -10.91 15.48 36.49
CA SER A 110 -10.57 16.26 37.68
C SER A 110 -11.22 17.64 37.70
N GLN A 111 -11.85 18.08 36.61
CA GLN A 111 -12.63 19.30 36.57
C GLN A 111 -14.12 18.92 36.72
N PRO A 112 -14.74 19.13 37.90
CA PRO A 112 -16.19 19.12 37.96
C PRO A 112 -16.72 20.27 37.10
N ASP A 113 -17.73 20.00 36.27
CA ASP A 113 -18.47 21.02 35.54
C ASP A 113 -18.79 22.18 36.51
N ALA A 114 -18.36 23.39 36.13
CA ALA A 114 -18.68 24.62 36.86
C ALA A 114 -20.07 25.13 36.46
#